data_AF-A0A547PDL2-F1
#
_entry.id   AF-A0A547PDL2-F1
#
_cell.length_a   1.000
_cell.length_b   1.000
_cell.length_c   1.000
_cell.angle_alpha   90.00
_cell.angle_beta   90.00
_cell.angle_gamma   90.00
#
_symmetry.space_group_name_H-M   'P 1'
#
loop_
_entity.id
_entity.type
_entity.pdbx_description
1 polymer ?
#
loop_
_entity_poly.entity_id
_entity_poly.type
_entity_poly.pdbx_seq_one_letter_code
_entity_poly.pdbx_strand_id
1 'polypeptide(L)' 'MIKAQAEKAIRQMCIEWAKEMGLDRKDYSTASFVEFWQWAQSNYSSYFKFRTSTGVRYDVEKWFEDEMGQKGFE' A
#
# COMPACT_ATOMS: atom_id res chain seq x y z
N MET A 1 -13.51 4.57 9.63
CA MET A 1 -12.48 3.52 9.43
C MET A 1 -11.39 3.72 10.46
N ILE A 2 -11.13 2.69 11.28
CA ILE A 2 -10.01 2.71 12.23
C ILE A 2 -8.72 2.29 11.53
N LYS A 3 -7.57 2.81 11.99
CA LYS A 3 -6.25 2.56 11.40
C LYS A 3 -5.97 1.07 11.15
N ALA A 4 -6.33 0.20 12.08
CA ALA A 4 -6.13 -1.25 11.95
C ALA A 4 -6.95 -1.90 10.81
N GLN A 5 -8.18 -1.42 10.56
CA GLN A 5 -8.96 -1.89 9.41
C GLN A 5 -8.39 -1.39 8.09
N ALA A 6 -7.92 -0.13 8.06
CA ALA A 6 -7.26 0.42 6.89
C ALA A 6 -5.96 -0.35 6.59
N GLU A 7 -5.14 -0.64 7.60
CA GLU A 7 -3.91 -1.44 7.44
C GLU A 7 -4.20 -2.80 6.79
N LYS A 8 -5.14 -3.57 7.34
CA LYS A 8 -5.48 -4.88 6.79
C LYS A 8 -5.99 -4.78 5.35
N ALA A 9 -6.78 -3.76 5.03
CA ALA A 9 -7.27 -3.53 3.68
C ALA A 9 -6.14 -3.13 2.71
N ILE A 10 -5.22 -2.26 3.12
CA ILE A 10 -4.07 -1.83 2.32
C ILE A 10 -3.13 -3.00 2.03
N ARG A 11 -2.85 -3.85 3.02
CA ARG A 11 -2.03 -5.06 2.85
C ARG A 11 -2.65 -6.02 1.82
N GLN A 12 -3.97 -6.21 1.87
CA GLN A 12 -4.68 -7.01 0.87
C GLN A 12 -4.62 -6.34 -0.53
N MET A 13 -4.84 -5.03 -0.61
CA MET A 13 -4.72 -4.28 -1.86
C MET A 13 -3.33 -4.38 -2.48
N CYS A 14 -2.25 -4.42 -1.70
CA CYS A 14 -0.90 -4.61 -2.25
C CYS A 14 -0.78 -5.93 -3.00
N ILE A 15 -1.36 -7.00 -2.46
CA ILE A 15 -1.35 -8.34 -3.08
C ILE A 15 -2.24 -8.36 -4.33
N GLU A 16 -3.41 -7.72 -4.27
CA GLU A 16 -4.31 -7.60 -5.42
C GLU A 16 -3.68 -6.78 -6.55
N TRP A 17 -3.14 -5.61 -6.22
CA TRP A 17 -2.43 -4.76 -7.16
C TRP A 17 -1.22 -5.46 -7.77
N ALA A 18 -0.41 -6.16 -6.97
CA ALA A 18 0.71 -6.94 -7.48
C ALA A 18 0.25 -8.00 -8.49
N LYS A 19 -0.85 -8.71 -8.20
CA LYS A 19 -1.44 -9.67 -9.14
C LYS A 19 -1.94 -9.01 -10.42
N GLU A 20 -2.61 -7.86 -10.32
CA GLU A 20 -3.11 -7.11 -11.48
C GLU A 20 -1.98 -6.56 -12.35
N MET A 21 -0.91 -6.09 -11.73
CA MET A 21 0.29 -5.61 -12.42
C MET A 21 1.17 -6.75 -12.93
N GLY A 22 0.86 -8.01 -12.58
CA GLY A 22 1.69 -9.17 -12.91
C GLY A 22 3.05 -9.18 -12.20
N LEU A 23 3.17 -8.46 -11.09
CA LEU A 23 4.36 -8.42 -10.25
C LEU A 23 4.47 -9.71 -9.45
N ASP A 24 5.61 -10.39 -9.60
CA ASP A 24 5.95 -11.53 -8.78
C ASP A 24 6.65 -11.04 -7.50
N ARG A 25 6.72 -11.88 -6.45
CA ARG A 25 7.35 -11.51 -5.17
C ARG A 25 8.80 -11.03 -5.33
N LYS A 26 9.51 -11.49 -6.36
CA LYS A 26 10.86 -11.04 -6.71
C LYS A 26 10.90 -9.59 -7.23
N ASP A 27 9.79 -9.10 -7.78
CA ASP A 27 9.63 -7.76 -8.34
C ASP A 27 9.03 -6.79 -7.29
N TYR A 28 8.71 -7.26 -6.08
CA TYR A 28 8.18 -6.39 -5.03
C TYR A 28 9.18 -5.31 -4.62
N SER A 29 10.49 -5.57 -4.75
CA SER A 29 11.54 -4.57 -4.54
C SER A 29 11.58 -3.47 -5.62
N THR A 30 10.99 -3.70 -6.80
CA THR A 30 10.91 -2.70 -7.89
C THR A 30 9.56 -1.99 -7.95
N ALA A 31 8.60 -2.44 -7.14
CA ALA A 31 7.26 -1.87 -7.10
C ALA A 31 7.28 -0.41 -6.62
N SER A 32 6.77 0.51 -7.44
CA SER A 32 6.73 1.93 -7.05
C SER A 32 5.52 2.24 -6.19
N PHE A 33 5.76 2.76 -4.97
CA PHE A 33 4.69 3.22 -4.09
C PHE A 33 3.76 4.23 -4.78
N VAL A 34 4.32 5.13 -5.61
CA VAL A 34 3.54 6.13 -6.35
C VAL A 34 2.51 5.49 -7.28
N GLU A 35 2.89 4.41 -7.98
CA GLU A 35 1.98 3.70 -8.89
C GLU A 35 0.87 2.98 -8.12
N PHE A 36 1.25 2.27 -7.05
CA PHE A 36 0.27 1.67 -6.14
C PHE A 36 -0.68 2.73 -5.56
N TRP A 37 -0.17 3.86 -5.11
CA TRP A 37 -0.96 4.95 -4.52
C TRP A 37 -1.94 5.56 -5.53
N GLN A 38 -1.52 5.75 -6.78
CA GLN A 38 -2.41 6.24 -7.84
C GLN A 38 -3.49 5.21 -8.17
N TRP A 39 -3.13 3.94 -8.33
CA TRP A 39 -4.09 2.86 -8.58
C TRP A 39 -5.09 2.72 -7.42
N ALA A 40 -4.60 2.77 -6.18
CA ALA A 40 -5.41 2.63 -4.99
C ALA A 40 -6.30 3.87 -4.79
N GLN A 41 -5.83 5.09 -5.06
CA GLN A 41 -6.71 6.26 -5.07
C GLN A 41 -7.84 6.13 -6.09
N SER A 42 -7.54 5.61 -7.28
CA SER A 42 -8.52 5.44 -8.35
C SER A 42 -9.57 4.39 -8.00
N ASN A 43 -9.18 3.26 -7.39
CA ASN A 43 -10.08 2.15 -7.08
C ASN A 43 -10.73 2.24 -5.69
N TYR A 44 -10.01 2.80 -4.71
CA TYR A 44 -10.35 2.74 -3.28
C TYR A 44 -10.28 4.10 -2.57
N SER A 45 -10.56 5.22 -3.26
CA SER A 45 -10.58 6.58 -2.69
C SER A 45 -11.28 6.69 -1.32
N SER A 46 -12.37 5.93 -1.11
CA SER A 46 -13.11 5.88 0.15
C SER A 46 -12.33 5.28 1.32
N TYR A 47 -11.41 4.34 1.06
CA TYR A 47 -10.52 3.75 2.06
C TYR A 47 -9.41 4.70 2.50
N PHE A 48 -9.16 5.80 1.77
CA PHE A 48 -8.18 6.83 2.13
C PHE A 48 -8.78 8.01 2.92
N LYS A 49 -10.07 7.96 3.27
CA LYS A 49 -10.75 9.00 4.07
C LYS A 49 -10.71 8.76 5.59
N PHE A 50 -9.79 7.91 6.08
CA PHE A 50 -9.66 7.70 7.53
C PHE A 50 -8.87 8.82 8.20
N ARG A 51 -9.25 9.12 9.44
CA ARG A 51 -8.61 10.15 10.25
C ARG A 51 -7.31 9.57 10.85
N THR A 52 -6.17 10.04 10.39
CA THR A 52 -4.84 9.75 10.96
C THR A 52 -4.15 11.06 11.29
N SER A 53 -3.42 11.08 12.42
CA SER A 53 -2.69 12.26 12.88
C SER A 53 -1.41 12.52 12.09
N THR A 54 -0.84 11.50 11.43
CA THR A 54 0.45 11.58 10.72
C THR A 54 0.27 11.82 9.22
N GLY A 55 -0.92 11.50 8.68
CA GLY A 55 -1.25 11.61 7.27
C GLY A 55 -1.42 10.23 6.63
N VAL A 56 -2.53 10.05 5.91
CA VAL A 56 -2.93 8.77 5.30
C VAL A 56 -1.85 8.21 4.39
N ARG A 57 -1.23 9.08 3.60
CA ARG A 57 -0.18 8.67 2.65
C ARG A 57 1.03 8.06 3.35
N TYR A 58 1.48 8.65 4.46
CA TYR A 58 2.66 8.19 5.19
C TYR A 58 2.43 6.83 5.86
N ASP A 59 1.27 6.63 6.51
CA ASP A 59 0.91 5.33 7.08
C ASP A 59 0.84 4.24 5.99
N VAL A 60 0.28 4.59 4.83
CA VAL A 60 0.10 3.66 3.71
C VAL A 60 1.43 3.32 3.02
N GLU A 61 2.33 4.29 2.85
CA GLU A 61 3.68 4.08 2.34
C GLU A 61 4.43 3.10 3.23
N LYS A 62 4.41 3.33 4.55
CA LYS A 62 5.06 2.44 5.52
C LYS A 62 4.51 1.01 5.48
N TRP A 63 3.20 0.84 5.32
CA TRP A 63 2.58 -0.48 5.20
C TRP A 63 2.92 -1.16 3.89
N PHE A 64 2.97 -0.41 2.80
CA PHE A 64 3.36 -0.90 1.48
C PHE A 64 4.81 -1.39 1.49
N GLU A 65 5.73 -0.60 2.04
CA GLU A 65 7.15 -0.98 2.15
C GLU A 65 7.36 -2.22 3.03
N ASP A 66 6.61 -2.36 4.13
CA ASP A 66 6.64 -3.52 5.01
C ASP A 66 6.12 -4.79 4.33
N GLU A 67 5.04 -4.68 3.54
CA GLU A 67 4.44 -5.82 2.82
C GLU A 67 5.23 -6.21 1.57
N MET A 68 5.76 -5.22 0.83
CA MET A 68 6.59 -5.44 -0.35
C MET A 68 8.03 -5.81 0.00
N GLY A 69 8.40 -5.81 1.29
CA GLY A 69 9.77 -6.09 1.70
C GLY A 69 10.79 -5.08 1.17
N GLN A 70 10.35 -3.85 0.87
CA GLN A 70 11.20 -2.74 0.45
C GLN A 70 11.94 -2.07 1.61
N LYS A 71 11.79 -2.63 2.83
CA LYS A 71 12.59 -2.25 3.99
C LYS A 71 14.06 -2.39 3.62
N GLY A 72 14.68 -1.26 3.29
CA GLY A 72 16.10 -1.17 2.98
C GLY A 72 16.87 -1.90 4.06
N PHE A 73 17.63 -2.90 3.63
CA PHE A 73 18.60 -3.58 4.47
C PHE A 73 19.59 -2.50 4.96
N GLU A 74 19.62 -2.23 6.27
CA GLU A 74 20.78 -1.65 6.94
C GLU A 74 21.90 -2.71 7.03
#